data_AF-A0A444XLQ7-F1
#
_entry.id   AF-A0A444XLQ7-F1
#
_cell.length_a   1.000
_cell.length_b   1.000
_cell.length_c   1.000
_cell.angle_alpha   90.00
_cell.angle_beta   90.00
_cell.angle_gamma   90.00
#
_symmetry.space_group_name_H-M   'P 1'
#
loop_
_entity.id
_entity.type
_entity.pdbx_description
1 polymer ?
#
loop_
_entity_poly.entity_id
_entity_poly.type
_entity_poly.pdbx_seq_one_letter_code
_entity_poly.pdbx_strand_id
1 'polypeptide(L)'
;MLKQHRELSMFVRRTIETHEEARIKPSKTYQSFVAAAGSHHELSFIERDVRNYITGEVRNISEEDDAKEFGKGQLRMKEKNQNFFFELNLEADHYIKHVFWADARSRAAFEYFRDVVSFDTTYNTNRYNLVLGSFVGVNHHGQSTLLGCALMKNEDIQSFKWLFECWLHCM
;
A
#
# COMPACT_ATOMS: atom_id res chain seq x y z
N MET A 1 3.04 -9.72 19.75
CA MET A 1 1.71 -9.14 20.04
C MET A 1 0.91 -9.00 18.75
N LEU A 2 -0.23 -9.67 18.60
CA LEU A 2 -1.07 -9.61 17.39
C LEU A 2 -1.83 -8.26 17.29
N LYS A 3 -2.16 -7.80 16.08
CA LYS A 3 -2.81 -6.49 15.82
C LYS A 3 -4.12 -6.32 16.63
N GLN A 4 -4.90 -7.39 16.77
CA GLN A 4 -6.17 -7.41 17.51
C GLN A 4 -6.06 -7.17 19.02
N HIS A 5 -4.86 -7.27 19.61
CA HIS A 5 -4.63 -7.07 21.04
C HIS A 5 -3.94 -5.73 21.35
N ARG A 6 -3.66 -4.91 20.32
CA ARG A 6 -2.98 -3.62 20.48
C ARG A 6 -4.01 -2.51 20.52
N GLU A 7 -4.17 -1.91 21.69
CA GLU A 7 -5.07 -0.78 21.89
C GLU A 7 -4.32 0.43 22.44
N LEU A 8 -4.60 1.59 21.86
CA LEU A 8 -4.18 2.89 22.39
C LEU A 8 -5.19 3.33 23.44
N SER A 9 -4.75 3.43 24.70
CA SER A 9 -5.57 3.97 25.78
C SER A 9 -5.92 5.44 25.53
N MET A 10 -6.98 5.94 26.17
CA MET A 10 -7.39 7.35 26.03
C MET A 10 -6.27 8.34 26.37
N PHE A 11 -5.45 8.03 27.37
CA PHE A 11 -4.29 8.85 27.72
C PHE A 11 -3.29 8.93 26.57
N VAL A 12 -2.92 7.78 26.00
CA VAL A 12 -1.98 7.70 24.88
C VAL A 12 -2.51 8.47 23.67
N ARG A 13 -3.80 8.31 23.34
CA ARG A 13 -4.47 9.03 22.24
C ARG A 13 -4.37 10.54 22.39
N ARG A 14 -4.71 11.07 23.57
CA ARG A 14 -4.68 12.51 23.86
C ARG A 14 -3.26 13.08 23.76
N THR A 15 -2.26 12.34 24.23
CA THR A 15 -0.85 12.75 24.09
C THR A 15 -0.41 12.75 22.62
N ILE A 16 -0.85 11.76 21.82
CA ILE A 16 -0.56 11.74 20.38
C ILE A 16 -1.17 12.97 19.69
N GLU A 17 -2.42 13.32 20.00
CA GLU A 17 -3.09 14.51 19.46
C GLU A 17 -2.33 15.79 19.77
N THR A 18 -1.96 16.02 21.04
CA THR A 18 -1.17 17.19 21.44
C THR A 18 0.18 17.26 20.73
N HIS A 19 0.84 16.11 20.52
CA HIS A 19 2.10 16.06 19.79
C HIS A 19 1.92 16.35 18.29
N GLU A 20 0.83 15.91 17.69
CA GLU A 20 0.51 16.21 16.29
C GLU A 20 0.18 17.70 16.10
N GLU A 21 -0.57 18.32 17.03
CA GLU A 21 -0.79 19.78 17.06
C GLU A 21 0.54 20.54 17.13
N ALA A 22 1.49 20.04 17.93
CA ALA A 22 2.85 20.57 18.04
C ALA A 22 3.76 20.19 16.85
N ARG A 23 3.24 19.49 15.84
CA ARG A 23 3.98 18.99 14.65
C ARG A 23 5.20 18.13 15.00
N ILE A 24 5.15 17.42 16.11
CA ILE A 24 6.17 16.46 16.52
C ILE A 24 6.05 15.23 15.62
N LYS A 25 7.19 14.77 15.09
CA LYS A 25 7.21 13.59 14.21
C LYS A 25 6.63 12.37 14.95
N PRO A 26 5.81 11.51 14.30
CA PRO A 26 5.24 10.32 14.92
C PRO A 26 6.28 9.39 15.57
N SER A 27 7.48 9.30 14.97
CA SER A 27 8.60 8.53 15.54
C SER A 27 9.10 9.08 16.87
N LYS A 28 9.10 10.41 17.03
CA LYS A 28 9.45 11.08 18.29
C LYS A 28 8.36 10.95 19.33
N THR A 29 7.09 11.01 18.91
CA THR A 29 5.95 10.71 19.77
C THR A 29 5.98 9.28 20.29
N TYR A 30 6.31 8.29 19.46
CA TYR A 30 6.49 6.92 19.95
C TYR A 30 7.69 6.81 20.91
N GLN A 31 8.83 7.42 20.56
CA GLN A 31 10.01 7.43 21.44
C GLN A 31 9.73 8.06 22.81
N SER A 32 8.87 9.08 22.91
CA SER A 32 8.53 9.67 24.21
C SER A 32 7.77 8.69 25.10
N PHE A 33 6.89 7.85 24.54
CA PHE A 33 6.22 6.79 25.32
C PHE A 33 7.20 5.70 25.75
N VAL A 34 8.13 5.33 24.88
CA VAL A 34 9.19 4.36 25.22
C VAL A 34 10.07 4.89 26.34
N ALA A 35 10.43 6.17 26.30
CA ALA A 35 11.22 6.81 27.34
C ALA A 35 10.46 6.87 28.68
N ALA A 36 9.14 7.11 28.66
CA ALA A 36 8.30 7.14 29.85
C ALA A 36 8.07 5.73 30.44
N ALA A 37 7.92 4.72 29.59
CA ALA A 37 7.74 3.32 29.98
C ALA A 37 9.08 2.61 30.26
N GLY A 38 10.23 3.21 29.97
CA GLY A 38 11.55 2.60 30.19
C GLY A 38 11.96 1.55 29.13
N SER A 39 11.02 0.91 28.43
CA SER A 39 11.34 -0.02 27.34
C SER A 39 10.23 -0.17 26.30
N HIS A 40 10.58 -0.70 25.12
CA HIS A 40 9.59 -1.03 24.07
C HIS A 40 8.65 -2.17 24.48
N HIS A 41 9.12 -3.09 25.32
CA HIS A 41 8.37 -4.29 25.71
C HIS A 41 7.24 -3.99 26.71
N GLU A 42 7.32 -2.85 27.38
CA GLU A 42 6.31 -2.38 28.33
C GLU A 42 5.12 -1.68 27.66
N LEU A 43 5.23 -1.36 26.36
CA LEU A 43 4.14 -0.74 25.60
C LEU A 43 3.22 -1.80 24.98
N SER A 44 1.91 -1.57 25.07
CA SER A 44 0.87 -2.38 24.43
C SER A 44 0.72 -2.10 22.92
N PHE A 45 1.55 -1.24 22.35
CA PHE A 45 1.46 -0.78 20.97
C PHE A 45 2.84 -0.48 20.39
N ILE A 46 2.94 -0.39 19.06
CA ILE A 46 4.18 -0.08 18.34
C ILE A 46 4.10 1.28 17.63
N GLU A 47 5.22 1.77 17.11
CA GLU A 47 5.27 3.02 16.35
C GLU A 47 4.26 3.07 15.19
N ARG A 48 4.03 1.93 14.52
CA ARG A 48 3.03 1.84 13.45
C ARG A 48 1.63 2.19 13.92
N ASP A 49 1.27 1.87 15.16
CA ASP A 49 -0.05 2.14 15.72
C ASP A 49 -0.24 3.65 15.96
N VAL A 50 0.82 4.36 16.37
CA VAL A 50 0.83 5.83 16.48
C VAL A 50 0.62 6.49 15.11
N ARG A 51 1.35 6.02 14.08
CA ARG A 51 1.20 6.55 12.71
C ARG A 51 -0.21 6.32 12.17
N ASN A 52 -0.75 5.11 12.35
CA ASN A 52 -2.11 4.76 11.93
C ASN A 52 -3.15 5.64 12.63
N TYR A 53 -3.00 5.90 13.93
CA TYR A 53 -3.91 6.77 14.69
C TYR A 53 -3.88 8.21 14.17
N ILE A 54 -2.69 8.78 13.95
CA ILE A 54 -2.56 10.15 13.42
C ILE A 54 -3.21 10.27 12.04
N THR A 55 -2.94 9.33 11.14
CA THR A 55 -3.49 9.36 9.79
C THR A 55 -5.02 9.19 9.78
N GLY A 56 -5.54 8.24 10.56
CA GLY A 56 -6.97 7.90 10.55
C GLY A 56 -7.83 8.84 11.39
N GLU A 57 -7.46 9.08 12.65
CA GLU A 57 -8.33 9.73 13.63
C GLU A 57 -8.00 11.22 13.81
N VAL A 58 -6.73 11.61 13.70
CA VAL A 58 -6.32 13.01 13.95
C VAL A 58 -6.44 13.83 12.67
N ARG A 59 -5.91 13.32 11.56
CA ARG A 59 -5.96 14.01 10.27
C ARG A 59 -7.25 13.74 9.50
N ASN A 60 -8.07 12.78 9.95
CA ASN A 60 -9.30 12.36 9.29
C ASN A 60 -9.11 12.10 7.78
N ILE A 61 -7.96 11.53 7.38
CA ILE A 61 -7.69 11.25 5.97
C ILE A 61 -8.57 10.07 5.56
N SER A 62 -9.60 10.38 4.77
CA SER A 62 -10.54 9.40 4.27
C SER A 62 -9.87 8.49 3.24
N GLU A 63 -10.37 7.27 3.10
CA GLU A 63 -9.86 6.34 2.09
C GLU A 63 -10.15 6.84 0.66
N GLU A 64 -11.18 7.68 0.49
CA GLU A 64 -11.50 8.35 -0.77
C GLU A 64 -10.41 9.38 -1.15
N ASP A 65 -9.95 10.17 -0.19
CA ASP A 65 -8.88 11.13 -0.42
C ASP A 65 -7.58 10.42 -0.80
N ASP A 66 -7.27 9.31 -0.12
CA ASP A 66 -6.12 8.47 -0.45
C ASP A 66 -6.24 7.85 -1.86
N ALA A 67 -7.44 7.39 -2.24
CA ALA A 67 -7.70 6.87 -3.59
C ALA A 67 -7.48 7.94 -4.67
N LYS A 68 -7.95 9.16 -4.43
CA LYS A 68 -7.75 10.31 -5.33
C LYS A 68 -6.28 10.68 -5.46
N GLU A 69 -5.56 10.79 -4.35
CA GLU A 69 -4.13 11.12 -4.38
C GLU A 69 -3.29 10.02 -5.03
N PHE A 70 -3.63 8.74 -4.79
CA PHE A 70 -3.01 7.62 -5.49
C PHE A 70 -3.22 7.71 -7.00
N GLY A 71 -4.45 7.90 -7.46
CA GLY A 71 -4.77 8.06 -8.88
C GLY A 71 -4.03 9.24 -9.54
N LYS A 72 -3.96 10.39 -8.87
CA LYS A 72 -3.15 11.54 -9.31
C LYS A 72 -1.66 11.19 -9.42
N GLY A 73 -1.13 10.41 -8.47
CA GLY A 73 0.23 9.89 -8.50
C GLY A 73 0.52 9.08 -9.75
N GLN A 74 -0.36 8.12 -10.08
CA GLN A 74 -0.23 7.28 -11.28
C GLN A 74 -0.32 8.10 -12.57
N LEU A 75 -1.21 9.09 -12.63
CA LEU A 75 -1.31 9.99 -13.77
C LEU A 75 -0.02 10.78 -13.99
N ARG A 76 0.58 11.33 -12.92
CA ARG A 76 1.88 12.02 -12.99
C ARG A 76 3.00 11.12 -13.48
N MET A 77 2.97 9.83 -13.13
CA MET A 77 3.95 8.85 -13.62
C MET A 77 3.77 8.61 -15.12
N LYS A 78 2.53 8.50 -15.60
CA LYS A 78 2.19 8.38 -17.03
C LYS A 78 2.56 9.63 -17.85
N GLU A 79 2.36 10.81 -17.30
CA GLU A 79 2.77 12.08 -17.93
C GLU A 79 4.28 12.18 -18.10
N LYS A 80 5.06 11.74 -17.10
CA LYS A 80 6.52 11.73 -17.15
C LYS A 80 7.08 10.66 -18.08
N ASN A 81 6.37 9.56 -18.27
CA ASN A 81 6.81 8.44 -19.07
C ASN A 81 5.62 7.77 -19.77
N GLN A 82 5.50 7.97 -21.08
CA GLN A 82 4.41 7.39 -21.88
C GLN A 82 4.40 5.86 -21.89
N ASN A 83 5.53 5.23 -21.57
CA ASN A 83 5.64 3.78 -21.46
C ASN A 83 5.15 3.26 -20.10
N PHE A 84 4.88 4.12 -19.11
CA PHE A 84 4.20 3.73 -17.89
C PHE A 84 2.73 3.41 -18.19
N PHE A 85 2.28 2.23 -17.76
CA PHE A 85 0.90 1.79 -17.91
C PHE A 85 0.24 1.67 -16.55
N PHE A 86 -1.01 2.11 -16.46
CA PHE A 86 -1.87 1.81 -15.33
C PHE A 86 -3.34 1.82 -15.75
N GLU A 87 -4.14 1.03 -15.03
CA GLU A 87 -5.60 1.02 -15.10
C GLU A 87 -6.15 1.09 -13.68
N LEU A 88 -7.16 1.93 -13.46
CA LEU A 88 -7.76 2.18 -12.15
C LEU A 88 -9.27 1.94 -12.23
N ASN A 89 -9.75 1.04 -11.38
CA ASN A 89 -11.16 0.72 -11.21
C ASN A 89 -11.61 1.12 -9.80
N LEU A 90 -12.59 2.01 -9.72
CA LEU A 90 -13.13 2.53 -8.46
C LEU A 90 -14.50 1.91 -8.16
N GLU A 91 -14.83 1.77 -6.89
CA GLU A 91 -16.19 1.46 -6.45
C GLU A 91 -17.10 2.71 -6.52
N ALA A 92 -18.40 2.50 -6.29
CA ALA A 92 -19.43 3.54 -6.37
C ALA A 92 -19.22 4.68 -5.35
N ASP A 93 -18.52 4.38 -4.26
CA ASP A 93 -18.12 5.27 -3.17
C ASP A 93 -16.69 5.80 -3.32
N HIS A 94 -16.13 5.74 -4.54
CA HIS A 94 -14.81 6.29 -4.91
C HIS A 94 -13.60 5.63 -4.22
N TYR A 95 -13.77 4.51 -3.54
CA TYR A 95 -12.64 3.70 -3.06
C TYR A 95 -11.99 2.91 -4.19
N ILE A 96 -10.70 2.60 -4.04
CA ILE A 96 -9.99 1.75 -5.00
C ILE A 96 -10.58 0.35 -4.93
N LYS A 97 -11.21 -0.09 -6.03
CA LYS A 97 -11.65 -1.48 -6.19
C LYS A 97 -10.47 -2.32 -6.64
N HIS A 98 -9.90 -1.96 -7.78
CA HIS A 98 -8.73 -2.60 -8.34
C HIS A 98 -7.84 -1.55 -9.00
N VAL A 99 -6.52 -1.75 -8.95
CA VAL A 99 -5.58 -0.99 -9.77
C VAL A 99 -4.48 -1.93 -10.23
N PHE A 100 -4.09 -1.80 -11.49
CA PHE A 100 -2.93 -2.47 -12.06
C PHE A 100 -1.97 -1.42 -12.60
N TRP A 101 -0.66 -1.65 -12.46
CA TRP A 101 0.35 -0.80 -13.08
C TRP A 101 1.62 -1.58 -13.43
N ALA A 102 2.29 -1.12 -14.48
CA ALA A 102 3.61 -1.57 -14.85
C ALA A 102 4.42 -0.35 -15.34
N ASP A 103 5.64 -0.21 -14.80
CA ASP A 103 6.53 0.84 -15.27
C ASP A 103 7.20 0.45 -16.60
N ALA A 104 7.81 1.43 -17.26
CA ALA A 104 8.46 1.24 -18.55
C ALA A 104 9.56 0.17 -18.52
N ARG A 105 10.26 0.05 -17.38
CA ARG A 105 11.32 -0.95 -17.20
C ARG A 105 10.73 -2.34 -17.11
N SER A 106 9.63 -2.49 -16.41
CA SER A 106 8.91 -3.75 -16.21
C SER A 106 8.35 -4.28 -17.54
N ARG A 107 7.76 -3.38 -18.35
CA ARG A 107 7.28 -3.70 -19.71
C ARG A 107 8.43 -4.08 -20.64
N ALA A 108 9.52 -3.29 -20.66
CA ALA A 108 10.71 -3.65 -21.43
C ALA A 108 11.30 -5.00 -20.97
N ALA A 109 11.36 -5.25 -19.66
CA ALA A 109 11.84 -6.52 -19.13
C ALA A 109 10.96 -7.70 -19.58
N PHE A 110 9.64 -7.52 -19.66
CA PHE A 110 8.76 -8.54 -20.22
C PHE A 110 9.10 -8.84 -21.68
N GLU A 111 9.36 -7.83 -22.52
CA GLU A 111 9.74 -8.05 -23.93
C GLU A 111 10.99 -8.95 -24.08
N TYR A 112 11.97 -8.79 -23.18
CA TYR A 112 13.20 -9.60 -23.18
C TYR A 112 13.06 -10.95 -22.47
N PHE A 113 12.19 -11.07 -21.45
CA PHE A 113 12.17 -12.18 -20.49
C PHE A 113 10.77 -12.80 -20.28
N ARG A 114 9.95 -12.86 -21.34
CA ARG A 114 8.56 -13.38 -21.30
C ARG A 114 8.42 -14.91 -21.23
N ASP A 115 9.52 -15.65 -21.20
CA ASP A 115 9.48 -17.12 -21.26
C ASP A 115 8.81 -17.74 -20.03
N VAL A 116 8.96 -17.10 -18.87
CA VAL A 116 8.36 -17.53 -17.60
C VAL A 116 7.79 -16.33 -16.89
N VAL A 117 6.50 -16.39 -16.57
CA VAL A 117 5.81 -15.41 -15.72
C VAL A 117 5.10 -16.15 -14.60
N SER A 118 5.36 -15.71 -13.38
CA SER A 118 4.65 -16.13 -12.17
C SER A 118 3.78 -14.99 -11.67
N PHE A 119 2.62 -15.33 -11.14
CA PHE A 119 1.73 -14.40 -10.45
C PHE A 119 1.48 -14.91 -9.04
N ASP A 120 1.63 -14.03 -8.05
CA ASP A 120 1.37 -14.35 -6.64
C ASP A 120 0.69 -13.17 -5.93
N THR A 121 -0.21 -13.49 -5.00
CA THR A 121 -0.90 -12.53 -4.15
C THR A 121 -0.42 -12.64 -2.71
N THR A 122 -0.07 -11.50 -2.12
CA THR A 122 0.27 -11.46 -0.69
C THR A 122 -1.00 -11.31 0.14
N TYR A 123 -1.09 -12.06 1.24
CA TYR A 123 -2.20 -11.93 2.19
C TYR A 123 -2.25 -10.53 2.84
N ASN A 124 -3.46 -10.01 2.95
CA ASN A 124 -3.85 -8.65 3.37
C ASN A 124 -3.04 -8.04 4.54
N THR A 125 -2.27 -6.96 4.28
CA THR A 125 -1.55 -6.22 5.34
C THR A 125 -1.73 -4.70 5.35
N ASN A 126 -2.47 -4.10 4.42
CA ASN A 126 -2.69 -2.63 4.42
C ASN A 126 -3.99 -2.21 5.13
N ARG A 127 -4.11 -0.92 5.46
CA ARG A 127 -5.28 -0.38 6.20
C ARG A 127 -6.60 -0.51 5.43
N TYR A 128 -6.52 -0.65 4.11
CA TYR A 128 -7.66 -0.71 3.18
C TYR A 128 -8.11 -2.15 2.89
N ASN A 129 -7.46 -3.16 3.50
CA ASN A 129 -7.68 -4.58 3.21
C ASN A 129 -7.58 -4.93 1.72
N LEU A 130 -6.71 -4.24 0.98
CA LEU A 130 -6.40 -4.55 -0.42
C LEU A 130 -5.30 -5.62 -0.51
N VAL A 131 -5.54 -6.60 -1.36
CA VAL A 131 -4.61 -7.66 -1.74
C VAL A 131 -3.63 -7.12 -2.76
N LEU A 132 -2.33 -7.29 -2.50
CA LEU A 132 -1.28 -6.97 -3.47
C LEU A 132 -1.00 -8.21 -4.33
N GLY A 133 -1.25 -8.11 -5.62
CA GLY A 133 -0.82 -9.07 -6.65
C GLY A 133 0.47 -8.60 -7.32
N SER A 134 1.39 -9.52 -7.61
CA SER A 134 2.64 -9.21 -8.30
C SER A 134 2.88 -10.19 -9.45
N PHE A 135 3.30 -9.64 -10.59
CA PHE A 135 3.77 -10.40 -11.73
C PHE A 135 5.29 -10.39 -11.75
N VAL A 136 5.90 -11.57 -11.75
CA VAL A 136 7.34 -11.74 -11.64
C VAL A 136 7.81 -12.67 -12.74
N GLY A 137 8.77 -12.20 -13.55
CA GLY A 137 9.48 -13.01 -14.54
C GLY A 137 10.86 -13.44 -14.05
N VAL A 138 11.60 -14.11 -14.91
CA VAL A 138 12.97 -14.57 -14.64
C VAL A 138 13.89 -14.07 -15.75
N ASN A 139 14.93 -13.32 -15.38
CA ASN A 139 15.92 -12.84 -16.36
C ASN A 139 16.91 -13.95 -16.76
N HIS A 140 17.79 -13.65 -17.72
CA HIS A 140 18.82 -14.57 -18.22
C HIS A 140 19.85 -15.05 -17.17
N HIS A 141 19.88 -14.44 -15.99
CA HIS A 141 20.70 -14.88 -14.84
C HIS A 141 19.90 -15.73 -13.85
N GLY A 142 18.66 -16.09 -14.14
CA GLY A 142 17.80 -16.82 -13.21
C GLY A 142 17.26 -15.96 -12.07
N GLN A 143 17.32 -14.62 -12.17
CA GLN A 143 16.89 -13.71 -11.11
C GLN A 143 15.45 -13.24 -11.33
N SER A 144 14.68 -13.15 -10.24
CA SER A 144 13.34 -12.59 -10.25
C SER A 144 13.34 -11.14 -10.71
N THR A 145 12.46 -10.82 -11.67
CA THR A 145 12.28 -9.47 -12.21
C THR A 145 10.81 -9.09 -12.09
N LEU A 146 10.52 -7.98 -11.40
CA LEU A 146 9.15 -7.49 -11.29
C LEU A 146 8.68 -6.97 -12.65
N LEU A 147 7.50 -7.42 -13.08
CA LEU A 147 6.91 -7.09 -14.36
C LEU A 147 5.63 -6.24 -14.22
N GLY A 148 4.98 -6.27 -13.07
CA GLY A 148 3.82 -5.44 -12.79
C GLY A 148 3.24 -5.75 -11.42
N CYS A 149 2.40 -4.85 -10.94
CA CYS A 149 1.73 -4.98 -9.64
C CYS A 149 0.25 -4.64 -9.78
N ALA A 150 -0.53 -5.18 -8.86
CA ALA A 150 -1.92 -4.82 -8.69
C ALA A 150 -2.33 -4.72 -7.24
N LEU A 151 -3.27 -3.83 -6.93
CA LEU A 151 -4.03 -3.87 -5.69
C LEU A 151 -5.46 -4.26 -6.03
N MET A 152 -6.03 -5.19 -5.28
CA MET A 152 -7.39 -5.69 -5.49
C MET A 152 -8.14 -5.77 -4.17
N LYS A 153 -9.43 -5.48 -4.18
CA LYS A 153 -10.28 -5.62 -3.00
C LYS A 153 -10.37 -7.06 -2.50
N ASN A 154 -10.58 -8.02 -3.42
CA ASN A 154 -10.78 -9.42 -3.09
C ASN A 154 -10.01 -10.35 -4.04
N GLU A 155 -9.78 -11.58 -3.61
CA GLU A 155 -9.27 -12.67 -4.46
C GLU A 155 -10.44 -13.44 -5.09
N ASP A 156 -11.31 -12.73 -5.82
CA ASP A 156 -12.42 -13.34 -6.54
C ASP A 156 -12.17 -13.44 -8.06
N ILE A 157 -12.96 -14.28 -8.72
CA ILE A 157 -12.81 -14.56 -10.16
C ILE A 157 -12.93 -13.28 -11.00
N GLN A 158 -13.79 -12.33 -10.61
CA GLN A 158 -13.98 -11.10 -11.37
C GLN A 158 -12.81 -10.14 -11.20
N SER A 159 -12.25 -10.04 -9.99
CA SER A 159 -11.02 -9.30 -9.71
C SER A 159 -9.86 -9.84 -10.56
N PHE A 160 -9.68 -11.15 -10.60
CA PHE A 160 -8.62 -11.76 -11.42
C PHE A 160 -8.85 -11.61 -12.91
N LYS A 161 -10.09 -11.73 -13.40
CA LYS A 161 -10.40 -11.47 -14.82
C LYS A 161 -10.02 -10.06 -15.23
N TRP A 162 -10.48 -9.06 -14.48
CA TRP A 162 -10.13 -7.66 -14.72
C TRP A 162 -8.60 -7.46 -14.70
N LEU A 163 -7.92 -8.05 -13.72
CA LEU A 163 -6.46 -7.95 -13.62
C LEU A 163 -5.74 -8.55 -14.83
N PHE A 164 -6.08 -9.77 -15.21
CA PHE A 164 -5.42 -10.44 -16.34
C PHE A 164 -5.77 -9.80 -17.69
N GLU A 165 -6.95 -9.21 -17.84
CA GLU A 165 -7.29 -8.37 -19.00
C GLU A 165 -6.41 -7.11 -19.06
N CYS A 166 -6.23 -6.41 -17.93
CA CYS A 166 -5.31 -5.26 -17.85
C CYS A 166 -3.86 -5.67 -18.14
N TRP A 167 -3.42 -6.81 -17.61
CA TRP A 167 -2.09 -7.36 -17.88
C TRP A 167 -1.86 -7.62 -19.37
N LEU A 168 -2.81 -8.31 -20.03
CA LEU A 168 -2.74 -8.60 -21.47
C LEU A 168 -2.81 -7.35 -22.36
N HIS A 169 -3.49 -6.29 -21.91
CA HIS A 169 -3.50 -5.01 -22.61
C HIS A 169 -2.18 -4.24 -22.44
N CYS A 170 -1.52 -4.40 -21.29
CA CYS A 170 -0.30 -3.68 -20.95
C CYS A 170 0.95 -4.24 -21.63
N MET A 171 1.08 -5.57 -21.63
CA MET A 171 2.27 -6.31 -22.07
C MET A 171 2.23 -6.62 -23.56
#